data_AF-A0A536IBW6-F1
#
_entry.id   AF-A0A536IBW6-F1
#
_cell.length_a   1.000
_cell.length_b   1.000
_cell.length_c   1.000
_cell.angle_alpha   90.00
_cell.angle_beta   90.00
_cell.angle_gamma   90.00
#
_symmetry.space_group_name_H-M   'P 1'
#
loop_
_entity.id
_entity.type
_entity.pdbx_description
1 polymer ?
#
loop_
_entity_poly.entity_id
_entity_poly.type
_entity_poly.pdbx_seq_one_letter_code
_entity_poly.pdbx_strand_id
1 'polypeptide(L)'
;MENEETTDVIGNSAAPYINGLATANALATQYYAVSHPSLPNYVALAGGSTFGITDDCTTCFINAGNLADQIEAGGKTWRAYLEGMPSACFVGDAYPYMQKHNPWIYFNDIRTNASRCAGDVVPYTQLSTDLASGNVPNFVWITPNMCNDMHDCSIGTGDTWLSQQVPAILNSAAYRNGGVLFITWTRATPTPAAARMRPVAALQPL
;
A
#
# COMPACT_ATOMS: atom_id res chain seq x y z
N MET A 1 -0.15 -5.39 -0.38
CA MET A 1 -0.12 -6.84 -0.08
C MET A 1 1.15 -7.12 0.70
N GLU A 2 1.27 -8.29 1.31
CA GLU A 2 2.35 -8.66 2.21
C GLU A 2 2.75 -10.13 2.04
N ASN A 3 3.88 -10.48 2.64
CA ASN A 3 4.44 -11.82 2.87
C ASN A 3 4.68 -12.77 1.67
N GLU A 4 4.00 -12.66 0.52
CA GLU A 4 4.10 -13.62 -0.59
C GLU A 4 5.17 -13.26 -1.65
N GLU A 5 5.83 -14.26 -2.24
CA GLU A 5 6.80 -14.07 -3.34
C GLU A 5 6.14 -14.13 -4.73
N THR A 6 6.84 -13.65 -5.77
CA THR A 6 6.41 -13.86 -7.16
C THR A 6 6.17 -15.34 -7.49
N THR A 7 6.93 -16.27 -6.91
CA THR A 7 6.72 -17.72 -7.10
C THR A 7 5.51 -18.29 -6.37
N ASP A 8 5.02 -17.63 -5.33
CA ASP A 8 3.86 -18.08 -4.56
C ASP A 8 2.56 -17.55 -5.16
N VAL A 9 2.62 -16.40 -5.82
CA VAL A 9 1.45 -15.75 -6.45
C VAL A 9 1.31 -16.08 -7.94
N ILE A 10 2.38 -15.99 -8.73
CA ILE A 10 2.29 -16.13 -10.20
C ILE A 10 2.25 -17.60 -10.61
N GLY A 11 1.22 -17.97 -11.38
CA GLY A 11 0.87 -19.35 -11.72
C GLY A 11 0.01 -20.08 -10.67
N ASN A 12 -0.24 -19.48 -9.50
CA ASN A 12 -1.02 -20.11 -8.43
C ASN A 12 -2.53 -20.07 -8.72
N SER A 13 -3.18 -21.23 -8.65
CA SER A 13 -4.63 -21.38 -8.84
C SER A 13 -5.48 -20.76 -7.72
N ALA A 14 -4.88 -20.42 -6.58
CA ALA A 14 -5.49 -19.61 -5.52
C ALA A 14 -5.41 -18.09 -5.79
N ALA A 15 -4.71 -17.65 -6.84
CA ALA A 15 -4.57 -16.25 -7.23
C ALA A 15 -5.14 -15.95 -8.64
N PRO A 16 -6.38 -16.41 -9.00
CA PRO A 16 -6.89 -16.29 -10.37
C PRO A 16 -7.07 -14.84 -10.82
N TYR A 17 -7.50 -13.92 -9.95
CA TYR A 17 -7.67 -12.52 -10.31
C TYR A 17 -6.32 -11.84 -10.57
N ILE A 18 -5.36 -12.00 -9.66
CA ILE A 18 -4.01 -11.42 -9.77
C ILE A 18 -3.28 -11.96 -11.00
N ASN A 19 -3.39 -13.26 -11.30
CA ASN A 19 -2.82 -13.83 -12.52
C ASN A 19 -3.51 -13.32 -13.79
N GLY A 20 -4.82 -13.06 -13.74
CA GLY A 20 -5.54 -12.34 -14.78
C GLY A 20 -4.98 -10.94 -15.02
N LEU A 21 -4.77 -10.15 -13.95
CA LEU A 21 -4.15 -8.82 -14.05
C LEU A 21 -2.73 -8.90 -14.62
N ALA A 22 -1.89 -9.81 -14.12
CA ALA A 22 -0.50 -9.99 -14.56
C ALA A 22 -0.38 -10.50 -16.01
N THR A 23 -1.39 -11.20 -16.53
CA THR A 23 -1.45 -11.64 -17.94
C THR A 23 -1.92 -10.51 -18.87
N ALA A 24 -2.82 -9.64 -18.40
CA ALA A 24 -3.42 -8.57 -19.18
C ALA A 24 -2.67 -7.23 -19.13
N ASN A 25 -1.66 -7.08 -18.27
CA ASN A 25 -0.97 -5.81 -17.99
C ASN A 25 0.55 -6.04 -17.81
N ALA A 26 1.30 -4.98 -17.49
CA ALA A 26 2.73 -5.09 -17.23
C ALA A 26 3.02 -5.71 -15.86
N LEU A 27 3.84 -6.78 -15.83
CA LEU A 27 4.38 -7.40 -14.62
C LEU A 27 5.88 -7.05 -14.48
N ALA A 28 6.28 -6.37 -13.40
CA ALA A 28 7.69 -6.11 -13.15
C ALA A 28 8.39 -7.31 -12.48
N THR A 29 9.19 -8.05 -13.25
CA THR A 29 9.87 -9.29 -12.82
C THR A 29 11.26 -9.06 -12.18
N GLN A 30 11.57 -7.85 -11.74
CA GLN A 30 12.81 -7.50 -11.02
C GLN A 30 12.55 -6.41 -9.96
N TYR A 31 11.44 -6.52 -9.23
CA TYR A 31 11.11 -5.64 -8.10
C TYR A 31 11.39 -6.35 -6.78
N TYR A 32 12.03 -5.68 -5.83
CA TYR A 32 12.65 -6.31 -4.66
C TYR A 32 12.29 -5.62 -3.34
N ALA A 33 12.40 -6.36 -2.23
CA ALA A 33 12.33 -5.80 -0.89
C ALA A 33 13.63 -5.04 -0.56
N VAL A 34 13.53 -3.95 0.20
CA VAL A 34 14.65 -3.12 0.64
C VAL A 34 15.31 -3.69 1.90
N SER A 35 14.52 -4.30 2.78
CA SER A 35 14.98 -4.89 4.04
C SER A 35 13.98 -5.94 4.54
N HIS A 36 14.14 -6.38 5.79
CA HIS A 36 13.19 -7.16 6.57
C HIS A 36 13.22 -6.64 8.02
N PRO A 37 12.10 -6.49 8.75
CA PRO A 37 10.71 -6.89 8.45
C PRO A 37 9.92 -5.89 7.60
N SER A 38 8.58 -5.90 7.71
CA SER A 38 7.63 -5.13 6.89
C SER A 38 7.85 -3.62 6.98
N LEU A 39 7.93 -3.05 8.19
CA LEU A 39 7.97 -1.60 8.40
C LEU A 39 9.12 -0.90 7.65
N PRO A 40 10.38 -1.38 7.69
CA PRO A 40 11.45 -0.86 6.84
C PRO A 40 11.10 -0.73 5.35
N ASN A 41 10.31 -1.65 4.78
CA ASN A 41 9.89 -1.60 3.38
C ASN A 41 8.79 -0.56 3.14
N TYR A 42 7.78 -0.49 4.01
CA TYR A 42 6.76 0.55 3.98
C TYR A 42 7.35 1.96 4.07
N VAL A 43 8.27 2.16 5.01
CA VAL A 43 8.98 3.43 5.23
C VAL A 43 9.90 3.77 4.05
N ALA A 44 10.60 2.79 3.47
CA ALA A 44 11.41 3.01 2.27
C ALA A 44 10.59 3.37 1.02
N LEU A 45 9.35 2.87 0.89
CA LEU A 45 8.44 3.27 -0.18
C LEU A 45 7.91 4.70 0.00
N ALA A 46 7.64 5.12 1.24
CA ALA A 46 7.09 6.44 1.54
C ALA A 46 8.15 7.56 1.65
N GLY A 47 9.40 7.23 1.99
CA GLY A 47 10.49 8.22 2.21
C GLY A 47 11.81 7.92 1.50
N GLY A 48 11.90 6.89 0.67
CA GLY A 48 13.13 6.55 -0.09
C GLY A 48 14.29 5.98 0.73
N SER A 49 14.09 5.72 2.01
CA SER A 49 15.10 5.19 2.95
C SER A 49 14.42 4.42 4.07
N THR A 50 15.12 3.48 4.72
CA THR A 50 14.64 2.87 5.99
C THR A 50 14.85 3.80 7.19
N PHE A 51 15.60 4.89 7.03
CA PHE A 51 16.02 5.82 8.10
C PHE A 51 16.70 5.14 9.30
N GLY A 52 17.29 3.96 9.10
CA GLY A 52 17.92 3.17 10.16
C GLY A 52 16.96 2.28 10.95
N ILE A 53 15.67 2.22 10.58
CA ILE A 53 14.72 1.25 11.14
C ILE A 53 15.07 -0.14 10.59
N THR A 54 15.24 -1.11 11.50
CA THR A 54 15.62 -2.50 11.19
C THR A 54 14.64 -3.54 11.75
N ASP A 55 13.55 -3.11 12.39
CA ASP A 55 12.56 -4.00 13.02
C ASP A 55 11.15 -3.37 12.94
N ASP A 56 10.11 -4.14 13.20
CA ASP A 56 8.72 -3.66 13.27
C ASP A 56 8.51 -2.96 14.65
N CYS A 57 8.15 -1.68 14.63
CA CYS A 57 8.01 -0.86 15.84
C CYS A 57 6.90 0.18 15.71
N THR A 58 6.30 0.65 16.82
CA THR A 58 5.21 1.64 16.81
C THR A 58 5.64 3.06 17.23
N THR A 59 6.83 3.21 17.81
CA THR A 59 7.33 4.46 18.42
C THR A 59 8.56 5.05 17.72
N CYS A 60 9.05 4.39 16.67
CA CYS A 60 10.26 4.74 15.92
C CYS A 60 10.00 5.85 14.89
N PHE A 61 9.56 7.02 15.38
CA PHE A 61 9.17 8.15 14.54
C PHE A 61 10.37 8.82 13.82
N ILE A 62 10.10 9.33 12.62
CA ILE A 62 11.08 9.80 11.64
C ILE A 62 10.99 11.34 11.55
N ASN A 63 12.14 11.99 11.58
CA ASN A 63 12.27 13.44 11.42
C ASN A 63 13.02 13.79 10.12
N ALA A 64 12.41 13.43 8.99
CA ALA A 64 12.93 13.64 7.65
C ALA A 64 11.77 13.79 6.66
N GLY A 65 12.01 14.45 5.53
CA GLY A 65 11.01 14.60 4.48
C GLY A 65 10.68 13.29 3.77
N ASN A 66 9.49 13.24 3.16
CA ASN A 66 8.89 12.05 2.58
C ASN A 66 8.22 12.37 1.22
N LEU A 67 7.51 11.39 0.64
CA LEU A 67 6.87 11.51 -0.67
C LEU A 67 5.67 12.48 -0.66
N ALA A 68 4.95 12.62 0.45
CA ALA A 68 3.84 13.56 0.56
C ALA A 68 4.33 15.01 0.43
N ASP A 69 5.46 15.36 1.05
CA ASP A 69 6.07 16.70 0.92
C ASP A 69 6.38 17.04 -0.55
N GLN A 70 6.84 16.07 -1.33
CA GLN A 70 7.17 16.25 -2.75
C GLN A 70 5.93 16.40 -3.62
N ILE A 71 4.84 15.68 -3.29
CA ILE A 71 3.54 15.79 -3.95
C ILE A 71 2.92 17.17 -3.66
N GLU A 72 2.88 17.57 -2.39
CA GLU A 72 2.36 18.86 -1.94
C GLU A 72 3.16 20.05 -2.51
N ALA A 73 4.51 19.97 -2.49
CA ALA A 73 5.37 20.98 -3.11
C ALA A 73 5.20 21.07 -4.64
N GLY A 74 4.76 19.99 -5.29
CA GLY A 74 4.35 19.97 -6.69
C GLY A 74 2.96 20.56 -6.97
N GLY A 75 2.27 21.08 -5.94
CA GLY A 75 0.90 21.58 -6.07
C GLY A 75 -0.12 20.46 -6.31
N LYS A 76 0.14 19.27 -5.77
CA LYS A 76 -0.70 18.06 -5.91
C LYS A 76 -1.19 17.58 -4.56
N THR A 77 -2.25 16.79 -4.56
CA THR A 77 -2.84 16.18 -3.36
C THR A 77 -2.50 14.70 -3.24
N TRP A 78 -2.48 14.18 -2.02
CA TRP A 78 -2.30 12.76 -1.71
C TRP A 78 -3.33 12.31 -0.67
N ARG A 79 -3.55 11.00 -0.54
CA ARG A 79 -4.21 10.39 0.64
C ARG A 79 -3.81 8.93 0.79
N ALA A 80 -3.71 8.50 2.03
CA ALA A 80 -3.59 7.10 2.43
C ALA A 80 -4.92 6.57 2.97
N TYR A 81 -5.34 5.42 2.45
CA TYR A 81 -6.57 4.70 2.79
C TYR A 81 -6.22 3.34 3.40
N LEU A 82 -6.36 3.23 4.72
CA LEU A 82 -5.88 2.08 5.51
C LEU A 82 -7.06 1.25 6.01
N GLU A 83 -7.10 -0.04 5.67
CA GLU A 83 -8.21 -0.91 6.05
C GLU A 83 -8.11 -1.36 7.51
N GLY A 84 -9.25 -1.40 8.21
CA GLY A 84 -9.31 -1.68 9.65
C GLY A 84 -8.90 -0.50 10.56
N MET A 85 -8.34 0.58 10.01
CA MET A 85 -7.90 1.75 10.77
C MET A 85 -9.08 2.39 11.53
N PRO A 86 -9.06 2.48 12.88
CA PRO A 86 -10.24 2.88 13.66
C PRO A 86 -10.74 4.31 13.43
N SER A 87 -9.82 5.25 13.15
CA SER A 87 -10.12 6.66 12.89
C SER A 87 -9.01 7.25 12.02
N ALA A 88 -9.26 8.41 11.39
CA ALA A 88 -8.17 9.16 10.76
C ALA A 88 -7.09 9.54 11.79
N CYS A 89 -5.84 9.63 11.34
CA CYS A 89 -4.65 9.86 12.18
C CYS A 89 -4.46 8.90 13.39
N PHE A 90 -5.06 7.70 13.38
CA PHE A 90 -4.87 6.71 14.45
C PHE A 90 -3.40 6.25 14.56
N VAL A 91 -2.87 6.29 15.79
CA VAL A 91 -1.52 5.88 16.18
C VAL A 91 -1.62 4.68 17.12
N GLY A 92 -0.80 3.65 16.91
CA GLY A 92 -0.89 2.34 17.54
C GLY A 92 -1.50 1.26 16.65
N ASP A 93 -1.63 0.05 17.18
CA ASP A 93 -2.19 -1.11 16.48
C ASP A 93 -3.66 -1.36 16.89
N ALA A 94 -4.45 -1.89 15.96
CA ALA A 94 -5.87 -2.20 16.17
C ALA A 94 -6.30 -3.32 15.21
N TYR A 95 -5.92 -4.57 15.53
CA TYR A 95 -6.10 -5.74 14.67
C TYR A 95 -7.52 -5.81 14.05
N PRO A 96 -7.66 -5.97 12.72
CA PRO A 96 -6.62 -6.38 11.77
C PRO A 96 -5.79 -5.24 11.15
N TYR A 97 -5.93 -3.99 11.61
CA TYR A 97 -5.00 -2.91 11.27
C TYR A 97 -3.76 -2.93 12.17
N MET A 98 -2.58 -2.80 11.57
CA MET A 98 -1.31 -2.62 12.28
C MET A 98 -0.59 -1.36 11.77
N GLN A 99 -0.04 -0.55 12.67
CA GLN A 99 0.65 0.69 12.31
C GLN A 99 1.83 0.43 11.37
N LYS A 100 2.49 -0.73 11.50
CA LYS A 100 3.64 -1.10 10.66
C LYS A 100 3.38 -1.12 9.15
N HIS A 101 2.11 -1.21 8.73
CA HIS A 101 1.70 -1.14 7.32
C HIS A 101 1.24 0.28 6.89
N ASN A 102 1.28 1.26 7.79
CA ASN A 102 0.93 2.67 7.57
C ASN A 102 2.17 3.58 7.78
N PRO A 103 3.04 3.76 6.77
CA PRO A 103 4.30 4.50 6.93
C PRO A 103 4.10 5.99 7.25
N TRP A 104 2.96 6.57 6.88
CA TRP A 104 2.67 8.00 7.03
C TRP A 104 2.58 8.45 8.49
N ILE A 105 2.23 7.55 9.41
CA ILE A 105 2.22 7.82 10.86
C ILE A 105 3.64 7.91 11.44
N TYR A 106 4.66 7.39 10.76
CA TYR A 106 6.04 7.46 11.26
C TYR A 106 6.65 8.86 11.07
N PHE A 107 6.28 9.58 10.02
CA PHE A 107 6.81 10.90 9.71
C PHE A 107 6.20 12.00 10.62
N ASN A 108 7.05 12.74 11.33
CA ASN A 108 6.63 13.73 12.32
C ASN A 108 5.83 14.91 11.72
N ASP A 109 6.24 15.37 10.55
CA ASP A 109 5.62 16.43 9.74
C ASP A 109 4.21 16.08 9.24
N ILE A 110 3.88 14.78 9.17
CA ILE A 110 2.51 14.29 9.01
C ILE A 110 1.88 14.15 10.39
N ARG A 111 2.34 13.19 11.21
CA ARG A 111 1.69 12.76 12.45
C ARG A 111 1.41 13.89 13.45
N THR A 112 2.29 14.88 13.57
CA THR A 112 2.10 16.00 14.52
C THR A 112 1.33 17.18 13.93
N ASN A 113 1.11 17.20 12.61
CA ASN A 113 0.22 18.15 11.95
C ASN A 113 -1.20 17.57 11.92
N ALA A 114 -1.99 17.88 12.93
CA ALA A 114 -3.33 17.33 13.11
C ALA A 114 -4.24 17.50 11.87
N SER A 115 -4.14 18.62 11.15
CA SER A 115 -4.96 18.86 9.95
C SER A 115 -4.56 17.96 8.79
N ARG A 116 -3.25 17.82 8.53
CA ARG A 116 -2.70 16.99 7.44
C ARG A 116 -2.92 15.50 7.73
N CYS A 117 -2.60 15.07 8.94
CA CYS A 117 -2.75 13.68 9.36
C CYS A 117 -4.22 13.22 9.37
N ALA A 118 -5.15 14.05 9.86
CA ALA A 118 -6.57 13.69 9.87
C ALA A 118 -7.27 13.86 8.51
N GLY A 119 -6.75 14.74 7.64
CA GLY A 119 -7.24 14.89 6.27
C GLY A 119 -6.78 13.76 5.35
N ASP A 120 -5.52 13.33 5.46
CA ASP A 120 -4.86 12.57 4.40
C ASP A 120 -4.30 11.20 4.86
N VAL A 121 -4.49 10.81 6.13
CA VAL A 121 -4.26 9.42 6.61
C VAL A 121 -5.55 8.88 7.25
N VAL A 122 -6.37 8.20 6.44
CA VAL A 122 -7.78 7.91 6.76
C VAL A 122 -8.14 6.41 6.67
N PRO A 123 -9.26 5.99 7.30
CA PRO A 123 -9.81 4.65 7.11
C PRO A 123 -10.21 4.36 5.66
N TYR A 124 -9.97 3.13 5.20
CA TYR A 124 -10.20 2.68 3.82
C TYR A 124 -11.63 2.92 3.31
N THR A 125 -12.63 2.91 4.20
CA THR A 125 -14.03 3.20 3.86
C THR A 125 -14.22 4.54 3.15
N GLN A 126 -13.39 5.55 3.44
CA GLN A 126 -13.43 6.86 2.78
C GLN A 126 -13.17 6.79 1.27
N LEU A 127 -12.40 5.79 0.79
CA LEU A 127 -12.09 5.65 -0.64
C LEU A 127 -13.36 5.56 -1.49
N SER A 128 -14.39 4.86 -0.99
CA SER A 128 -15.67 4.73 -1.69
C SER A 128 -16.36 6.08 -1.94
N THR A 129 -16.30 6.98 -0.95
CA THR A 129 -16.82 8.36 -1.01
C THR A 129 -16.00 9.23 -1.96
N ASP A 130 -14.67 9.12 -1.91
CA ASP A 130 -13.77 9.93 -2.74
C ASP A 130 -13.89 9.51 -4.22
N LEU A 131 -13.92 8.20 -4.51
CA LEU A 131 -14.15 7.66 -5.86
C LEU A 131 -15.52 8.06 -6.42
N ALA A 132 -16.59 8.01 -5.60
CA ALA A 132 -17.94 8.34 -6.04
C ALA A 132 -18.19 9.84 -6.22
N SER A 133 -17.54 10.69 -5.43
CA SER A 133 -17.65 12.15 -5.53
C SER A 133 -16.65 12.79 -6.51
N GLY A 134 -15.68 12.02 -7.00
CA GLY A 134 -14.61 12.51 -7.88
C GLY A 134 -13.49 13.25 -7.15
N ASN A 135 -13.56 13.41 -5.83
CA ASN A 135 -12.56 14.09 -5.00
C ASN A 135 -11.37 13.17 -4.67
N VAL A 136 -10.90 12.43 -5.67
CA VAL A 136 -9.75 11.53 -5.55
C VAL A 136 -8.46 12.35 -5.66
N PRO A 137 -7.49 12.18 -4.75
CA PRO A 137 -6.23 12.91 -4.82
C PRO A 137 -5.35 12.45 -5.98
N ASN A 138 -4.31 13.23 -6.30
CA ASN A 138 -3.38 12.91 -7.38
C ASN A 138 -2.49 11.70 -7.08
N PHE A 139 -2.25 11.41 -5.80
CA PHE A 139 -1.58 10.20 -5.33
C PHE A 139 -2.45 9.45 -4.32
N VAL A 140 -2.65 8.16 -4.54
CA VAL A 140 -3.50 7.30 -3.70
C VAL A 140 -2.64 6.17 -3.15
N TRP A 141 -2.49 6.12 -1.83
CA TRP A 141 -1.90 4.99 -1.12
C TRP A 141 -3.01 4.12 -0.53
N ILE A 142 -3.02 2.82 -0.82
CA ILE A 142 -4.02 1.87 -0.28
C ILE A 142 -3.28 0.76 0.45
N THR A 143 -3.80 0.36 1.61
CA THR A 143 -3.27 -0.77 2.37
C THR A 143 -4.42 -1.59 2.93
N PRO A 144 -4.58 -2.87 2.51
CA PRO A 144 -5.52 -3.78 3.14
C PRO A 144 -5.08 -4.13 4.57
N ASN A 145 -5.97 -4.76 5.32
CA ASN A 145 -5.67 -5.25 6.67
C ASN A 145 -4.87 -6.56 6.63
N MET A 146 -4.34 -7.01 7.77
CA MET A 146 -3.48 -8.21 7.92
C MET A 146 -4.04 -9.52 7.32
N CYS A 147 -5.34 -9.62 7.06
CA CYS A 147 -5.96 -10.76 6.39
C CYS A 147 -6.09 -10.53 4.88
N ASN A 148 -6.52 -9.33 4.48
CA ASN A 148 -6.74 -8.98 3.08
C ASN A 148 -5.45 -8.65 2.32
N ASP A 149 -4.37 -8.33 3.02
CA ASP A 149 -3.05 -8.09 2.42
C ASP A 149 -2.24 -9.37 2.18
N MET A 150 -2.71 -10.53 2.66
CA MET A 150 -2.04 -11.86 2.68
C MET A 150 -1.02 -12.05 3.81
N HIS A 151 -0.96 -11.21 4.84
CA HIS A 151 -0.01 -11.40 5.95
C HIS A 151 -0.36 -12.61 6.84
N ASP A 152 -1.63 -12.70 7.29
CA ASP A 152 -2.15 -13.71 8.26
C ASP A 152 -3.22 -14.63 7.65
N CYS A 153 -3.67 -14.37 6.41
CA CYS A 153 -4.69 -15.14 5.70
C CYS A 153 -4.23 -15.55 4.30
N SER A 154 -4.92 -16.53 3.69
CA SER A 154 -4.50 -17.14 2.42
C SER A 154 -4.43 -16.17 1.24
N ILE A 155 -3.60 -16.51 0.25
CA ILE A 155 -3.57 -15.90 -1.09
C ILE A 155 -4.99 -15.76 -1.69
N GLY A 156 -5.85 -16.77 -1.55
CA GLY A 156 -7.23 -16.70 -2.05
C GLY A 156 -8.10 -15.64 -1.36
N THR A 157 -7.77 -15.27 -0.12
CA THR A 157 -8.42 -14.17 0.60
C THR A 157 -8.03 -12.82 0.00
N GLY A 158 -6.73 -12.58 -0.20
CA GLY A 158 -6.24 -11.34 -0.82
C GLY A 158 -6.59 -11.20 -2.31
N ASP A 159 -6.62 -12.30 -3.06
CA ASP A 159 -7.09 -12.34 -4.45
C ASP A 159 -8.59 -11.98 -4.53
N THR A 160 -9.41 -12.57 -3.65
CA THR A 160 -10.83 -12.23 -3.50
C THR A 160 -11.02 -10.75 -3.16
N TRP A 161 -10.24 -10.20 -2.22
CA TRP A 161 -10.30 -8.78 -1.87
C TRP A 161 -9.96 -7.89 -3.07
N LEU A 162 -8.84 -8.14 -3.75
CA LEU A 162 -8.44 -7.39 -4.94
C LEU A 162 -9.49 -7.49 -6.06
N SER A 163 -10.11 -8.66 -6.26
CA SER A 163 -11.18 -8.85 -7.24
C SER A 163 -12.42 -7.97 -7.02
N GLN A 164 -12.64 -7.51 -5.78
CA GLN A 164 -13.73 -6.61 -5.40
C GLN A 164 -13.30 -5.14 -5.45
N GLN A 165 -12.11 -4.81 -4.94
CA GLN A 165 -11.66 -3.42 -4.81
C GLN A 165 -11.12 -2.84 -6.12
N VAL A 166 -10.32 -3.60 -6.86
CA VAL A 166 -9.64 -3.10 -8.07
C VAL A 166 -10.65 -2.67 -9.15
N PRO A 167 -11.74 -3.40 -9.45
CA PRO A 167 -12.74 -2.92 -10.42
C PRO A 167 -13.42 -1.61 -10.03
N ALA A 168 -13.56 -1.28 -8.75
CA ALA A 168 -14.10 0.02 -8.32
C ALA A 168 -13.13 1.17 -8.68
N ILE A 169 -11.82 0.95 -8.48
CA ILE A 169 -10.77 1.91 -8.86
C ILE A 169 -10.72 2.07 -10.39
N LEU A 170 -10.65 0.96 -11.15
CA LEU A 170 -10.55 0.98 -12.62
C LEU A 170 -11.78 1.61 -13.32
N ASN A 171 -12.96 1.55 -12.68
CA ASN A 171 -14.17 2.17 -13.21
C ASN A 171 -14.37 3.64 -12.79
N SER A 172 -13.54 4.16 -11.89
CA SER A 172 -13.62 5.54 -11.42
C SER A 172 -13.23 6.56 -12.49
N ALA A 173 -13.74 7.79 -12.35
CA ALA A 173 -13.33 8.91 -13.19
C ALA A 173 -11.83 9.23 -13.05
N ALA A 174 -11.25 9.05 -11.85
CA ALA A 174 -9.85 9.32 -11.58
C ALA A 174 -8.91 8.37 -12.34
N TYR A 175 -9.21 7.08 -12.38
CA TYR A 175 -8.43 6.13 -13.19
C TYR A 175 -8.63 6.36 -14.69
N ARG A 176 -9.88 6.53 -15.13
CA ARG A 176 -10.21 6.72 -16.56
C ARG A 176 -9.67 8.02 -17.15
N ASN A 177 -9.38 9.03 -16.32
CA ASN A 177 -8.75 10.29 -16.73
C ASN A 177 -7.20 10.22 -16.71
N GLY A 178 -6.62 9.12 -17.24
CA GLY A 178 -5.17 8.93 -17.35
C GLY A 178 -4.47 8.53 -16.05
N GLY A 179 -5.18 7.94 -15.09
CA GLY A 179 -4.58 7.38 -13.87
C GLY A 179 -3.81 6.09 -14.13
N VAL A 180 -3.05 5.63 -13.12
CA VAL A 180 -2.29 4.38 -13.14
C VAL A 180 -2.47 3.69 -11.80
N LEU A 181 -2.65 2.36 -11.81
CA LEU A 181 -2.75 1.55 -10.59
C LEU A 181 -1.57 0.58 -10.51
N PHE A 182 -0.85 0.61 -9.39
CA PHE A 182 0.21 -0.34 -9.04
C PHE A 182 -0.25 -1.22 -7.88
N ILE A 183 -0.10 -2.54 -8.00
CA ILE A 183 -0.37 -3.52 -6.94
C ILE A 183 0.95 -4.18 -6.56
N THR A 184 1.34 -4.18 -5.27
CA THR A 184 2.63 -4.76 -4.82
C THR A 184 2.58 -5.39 -3.41
N TRP A 185 3.60 -6.21 -3.10
CA TRP A 185 3.81 -7.00 -1.88
C TRP A 185 5.02 -6.48 -1.10
N THR A 186 4.96 -6.18 0.21
CA THR A 186 6.07 -5.51 0.94
C THR A 186 7.16 -6.44 1.50
N ARG A 187 6.85 -7.51 2.25
CA ARG A 187 7.70 -8.72 2.37
C ARG A 187 7.38 -9.67 1.20
N ALA A 188 8.36 -10.49 0.86
CA ALA A 188 8.26 -11.74 0.09
C ALA A 188 8.76 -12.86 1.01
N THR A 189 8.23 -14.10 0.96
CA THR A 189 8.20 -15.00 2.14
C THR A 189 9.51 -15.08 2.90
N PRO A 190 9.42 -14.92 4.22
CA PRO A 190 11.12 -14.95 5.53
C PRO A 190 12.14 -16.09 5.28
N THR A 191 12.33 -16.60 4.04
CA THR A 191 13.15 -17.79 3.74
C THR A 191 14.57 -17.46 3.20
N PRO A 192 15.62 -18.25 3.52
CA PRO A 192 17.02 -17.79 3.45
C PRO A 192 17.65 -17.85 2.05
N ALA A 193 17.30 -16.90 1.18
CA ALA A 193 18.03 -16.59 -0.04
C ALA A 193 17.86 -15.10 -0.42
N ALA A 194 18.70 -14.62 -1.33
CA ALA A 194 18.87 -13.22 -1.76
C ALA A 194 17.56 -12.48 -2.13
N ALA A 195 17.61 -11.15 -2.08
CA ALA A 195 16.58 -10.17 -2.44
C ALA A 195 15.46 -10.76 -3.32
N ARG A 196 14.30 -10.99 -2.71
CA ARG A 196 13.22 -11.80 -3.28
C ARG A 196 12.26 -10.96 -4.12
N MET A 197 11.83 -11.57 -5.22
CA MET A 197 11.02 -10.91 -6.24
C MET A 197 9.59 -10.71 -5.72
N ARG A 198 9.13 -9.47 -5.82
CA ARG A 198 7.79 -9.01 -5.48
C ARG A 198 6.99 -8.88 -6.77
N PRO A 199 5.74 -9.36 -6.88
CA PRO A 199 4.90 -8.99 -8.00
C PRO A 199 4.67 -7.47 -8.01
N VAL A 200 4.71 -6.87 -9.20
CA VAL A 200 4.11 -5.55 -9.46
C VAL A 200 3.27 -5.64 -10.72
N ALA A 201 1.95 -5.58 -10.58
CA ALA A 201 1.06 -5.34 -11.71
C ALA A 201 0.88 -3.83 -11.86
N ALA A 202 1.19 -3.29 -13.04
CA ALA A 202 0.96 -1.89 -13.39
C ALA A 202 -0.15 -1.81 -14.45
N LEU A 203 -1.31 -1.29 -14.06
CA LEU A 203 -2.47 -1.12 -14.92
C LEU A 203 -2.58 0.34 -15.39
N GLN A 204 -2.75 0.52 -16.70
CA GLN A 204 -2.99 1.82 -17.34
C GLN A 204 -4.24 1.72 -18.25
N PRO A 205 -4.99 2.82 -18.46
CA PRO A 205 -5.94 2.93 -19.55
C PRO A 205 -5.26 2.71 -20.92
N LEU A 206 -5.98 2.09 -21.85
CA LEU A 206 -5.65 2.00 -23.27
C LEU A 206 -6.26 3.18 -24.04
#